data_AF-A0A382FVD6-F1
#
_entry.id   AF-A0A382FVD6-F1
#
_cell.length_a   1.000
_cell.length_b   1.000
_cell.length_c   1.000
_cell.angle_alpha   90.00
_cell.angle_beta   90.00
_cell.angle_gamma   90.00
#
_symmetry.space_group_name_H-M   'P 1'
#
loop_
_entity.id
_entity.type
_entity.pdbx_description
1 polymer ?
#
loop_
_entity_poly.entity_id
_entity_poly.type
_entity_poly.pdbx_seq_one_letter_code
_entity_poly.pdbx_strand_id
1 'polypeptide(L)'
;NLLRTQVNNDTHRFFEEINKAISFVGDRTQIDERDIRNLVSPTSSDTIFDLTDSISNRNVNQGLSSLHNILSDGEAPIKINALITRQIRLMVQAKLVLKNNAINFDARRITYQDFVSRFFQPLSKKMAGDLPKTTTVNLLKQNPYVAYKIIQKIIRFEEEELIGFLEKTLEADIQLKSNSVPAEYILEQLVYDLCRPPP
;
A
#
# COMPACT_ATOMS: atom_id res chain seq x y z
N ASN A 1 21.02 3.46 -3.96
CA ASN A 1 20.02 3.01 -2.95
C ASN A 1 18.86 4.00 -2.79
N LEU A 2 19.11 5.30 -2.63
CA LEU A 2 18.05 6.30 -2.45
C LEU A 2 16.95 6.26 -3.53
N LEU A 3 17.33 6.39 -4.81
CA LEU A 3 16.36 6.42 -5.92
C LEU A 3 15.48 5.16 -5.97
N ARG A 4 16.09 4.00 -5.73
CA ARG A 4 15.42 2.70 -5.71
C ARG A 4 14.33 2.63 -4.62
N THR A 5 14.59 3.24 -3.46
CA THR A 5 13.61 3.38 -2.39
C THR A 5 12.50 4.35 -2.78
N GLN A 6 12.83 5.50 -3.37
CA GLN A 6 11.84 6.51 -3.78
C GLN A 6 10.89 6.02 -4.88
N VAL A 7 11.35 5.17 -5.80
CA VAL A 7 10.50 4.57 -6.84
C VAL A 7 9.86 3.25 -6.43
N ASN A 8 9.91 2.89 -5.13
CA ASN A 8 9.26 1.69 -4.59
C ASN A 8 9.64 0.37 -5.32
N ASN A 9 10.89 0.25 -5.78
CA ASN A 9 11.37 -0.87 -6.62
C ASN A 9 10.63 -1.06 -7.96
N ASP A 10 9.94 -0.04 -8.47
CA ASP A 10 9.41 -0.07 -9.82
C ASP A 10 10.54 0.15 -10.84
N THR A 11 10.88 -0.90 -11.60
CA THR A 11 11.97 -0.88 -12.57
C THR A 11 11.72 0.10 -13.73
N HIS A 12 10.47 0.25 -14.16
CA HIS A 12 10.13 1.16 -15.25
C HIS A 12 10.33 2.60 -14.79
N ARG A 13 9.78 2.93 -13.63
CA ARG A 13 9.92 4.26 -13.05
C ARG A 13 11.35 4.58 -12.65
N PHE A 14 12.10 3.59 -12.16
CA PHE A 14 13.53 3.75 -11.91
C PHE A 14 14.25 4.25 -13.17
N PHE A 15 13.94 3.68 -14.32
CA PHE A 15 14.53 4.08 -15.60
C PHE A 15 14.11 5.49 -16.02
N GLU A 16 12.82 5.83 -15.86
CA GLU A 16 12.32 7.18 -16.15
C GLU A 16 12.98 8.24 -15.27
N GLU A 17 13.07 8.01 -13.96
CA GLU A 17 13.67 8.95 -13.02
C GLU A 17 15.19 9.06 -13.19
N ILE A 18 15.88 7.98 -13.57
CA ILE A 18 17.30 8.05 -13.99
C ILE A 18 17.46 8.98 -15.21
N ASN A 19 16.61 8.84 -16.24
CA ASN A 19 16.70 9.64 -17.45
C ASN A 19 16.41 11.12 -17.19
N LYS A 20 15.44 11.41 -16.32
CA LYS A 20 15.19 12.77 -15.84
C LYS A 20 16.41 13.31 -15.08
N ALA A 21 17.06 12.49 -14.25
CA ALA A 21 18.22 12.92 -13.47
C ALA A 21 19.41 13.25 -14.35
N ILE A 22 19.67 12.43 -15.37
CA ILE A 22 20.68 12.72 -16.40
C ILE A 22 20.37 14.05 -17.09
N SER A 23 19.09 14.29 -17.44
CA SER A 23 18.67 15.54 -18.09
C SER A 23 18.80 16.76 -17.15
N PHE A 24 18.55 16.56 -15.85
CA PHE A 24 18.57 17.62 -14.84
C PHE A 24 19.98 18.08 -14.45
N VAL A 25 20.95 17.16 -14.40
CA VAL A 25 22.33 17.51 -14.02
C VAL A 25 23.12 18.19 -15.14
N GLY A 26 22.62 18.13 -16.38
CA GLY A 26 23.21 18.78 -17.56
C GLY A 26 24.61 18.26 -17.85
N ASP A 27 25.59 19.16 -17.94
CA ASP A 27 26.98 18.83 -18.27
C ASP A 27 27.74 18.13 -17.13
N ARG A 28 27.15 18.03 -15.92
CA ARG A 28 27.77 17.31 -14.81
C ARG A 28 27.77 15.81 -15.07
N THR A 29 28.92 15.17 -14.85
CA THR A 29 29.10 13.72 -15.05
C THR A 29 28.69 12.86 -13.84
N GLN A 30 28.22 13.49 -12.76
CA GLN A 30 27.85 12.82 -11.51
C GLN A 30 26.49 13.33 -11.01
N ILE A 31 25.60 12.39 -10.69
CA ILE A 31 24.31 12.65 -10.05
C ILE A 31 24.49 12.46 -8.54
N ASP A 32 24.31 13.54 -7.78
CA ASP A 32 24.40 13.49 -6.33
C ASP A 32 23.04 13.22 -5.68
N GLU A 33 23.06 12.79 -4.42
CA GLU A 33 21.84 12.52 -3.64
C GLU A 33 20.90 13.76 -3.55
N ARG A 34 21.46 14.98 -3.56
CA ARG A 34 20.68 16.22 -3.58
C ARG A 34 19.91 16.40 -4.88
N ASP A 35 20.49 16.01 -6.01
CA ASP A 35 19.83 16.10 -7.32
C ASP A 35 18.63 15.16 -7.37
N ILE A 36 18.80 13.94 -6.86
CA ILE A 36 17.71 12.96 -6.75
C ILE A 36 16.59 13.47 -5.84
N ARG A 37 16.90 14.06 -4.68
CA ARG A 37 15.87 14.63 -3.78
C ARG A 37 15.11 15.80 -4.40
N ASN A 38 15.77 16.62 -5.20
CA ASN A 38 15.16 17.79 -5.82
C ASN A 38 14.32 17.43 -7.06
N LEU A 39 14.69 16.34 -7.74
CA LEU A 39 14.06 15.91 -8.99
C LEU A 39 12.85 15.01 -8.76
N VAL A 40 12.99 14.04 -7.86
CA VAL A 40 11.98 13.00 -7.66
C VAL A 40 10.96 13.51 -6.65
N SER A 41 9.99 14.29 -7.13
CA SER A 41 8.81 14.60 -6.35
C SER A 41 8.00 13.32 -6.10
N PRO A 42 7.42 13.14 -4.90
CA PRO A 42 6.46 12.06 -4.65
C PRO A 42 5.33 12.15 -5.68
N THR A 43 4.96 11.03 -6.28
CA THR A 43 3.74 10.99 -7.10
C THR A 43 2.53 10.78 -6.21
N SER A 44 1.32 11.08 -6.69
CA SER A 44 0.10 10.74 -5.94
C SER A 44 -0.02 9.23 -5.67
N SER A 45 0.58 8.38 -6.52
CA SER A 45 0.68 6.95 -6.20
C SER A 45 1.57 6.68 -4.99
N ASP A 46 2.72 7.37 -4.86
CA ASP A 46 3.64 7.19 -3.73
C ASP A 46 3.04 7.65 -2.42
N THR A 47 2.39 8.81 -2.41
CA THR A 47 1.76 9.34 -1.19
C THR A 47 0.62 8.45 -0.72
N ILE A 48 -0.14 7.86 -1.64
CA ILE A 48 -1.15 6.83 -1.34
C ILE A 48 -0.51 5.53 -0.82
N PHE A 49 0.66 5.13 -1.35
CA PHE A 49 1.43 4.03 -0.78
C PHE A 49 1.88 4.35 0.64
N ASP A 50 2.36 5.56 0.91
CA ASP A 50 2.77 5.98 2.25
C ASP A 50 1.59 5.98 3.24
N LEU A 51 0.41 6.44 2.80
CA LEU A 51 -0.82 6.38 3.59
C LEU A 51 -1.25 4.95 3.91
N THR A 52 -1.21 4.06 2.92
CA THR A 52 -1.60 2.66 3.12
C THR A 52 -0.55 1.86 3.92
N ASP A 53 0.73 2.25 3.83
CA ASP A 53 1.82 1.69 4.63
C ASP A 53 1.73 2.14 6.09
N SER A 54 1.38 3.41 6.35
CA SER A 54 1.22 3.94 7.71
C SER A 54 0.08 3.25 8.45
N ILE A 55 -1.05 2.96 7.77
CA ILE A 55 -2.15 2.14 8.31
C ILE A 55 -1.62 0.75 8.70
N SER A 56 -0.89 0.11 7.79
CA SER A 56 -0.29 -1.21 8.03
C SER A 56 0.74 -1.19 9.17
N ASN A 57 1.33 -0.03 9.49
CA ASN A 57 2.29 0.17 10.58
C ASN A 57 1.63 0.70 11.86
N ARG A 58 0.30 0.92 11.89
CA ARG A 58 -0.42 1.56 13.00
C ARG A 58 0.14 2.93 13.37
N ASN A 59 0.61 3.68 12.37
CA ASN A 59 1.22 5.00 12.56
C ASN A 59 0.22 6.10 12.18
N VAL A 60 -0.59 6.52 13.16
CA VAL A 60 -1.60 7.58 13.00
C VAL A 60 -0.97 8.89 12.49
N ASN A 61 0.13 9.32 13.10
CA ASN A 61 0.77 10.60 12.77
C ASN A 61 1.22 10.65 11.31
N GLN A 62 1.89 9.59 10.86
CA GLN A 62 2.29 9.47 9.46
C GLN A 62 1.06 9.34 8.55
N GLY A 63 0.02 8.60 8.95
CA GLY A 63 -1.19 8.46 8.18
C GLY A 63 -1.91 9.78 7.93
N LEU A 64 -2.11 10.58 8.99
CA LEU A 64 -2.73 11.90 8.86
C LEU A 64 -1.87 12.84 8.01
N SER A 65 -0.56 12.84 8.22
CA SER A 65 0.36 13.65 7.41
C SER A 65 0.28 13.29 5.92
N SER A 66 0.29 11.99 5.59
CA SER A 66 0.14 11.52 4.20
C SER A 66 -1.23 11.87 3.64
N LEU A 67 -2.30 11.74 4.41
CA LEU A 67 -3.65 12.11 4.00
C LEU A 67 -3.75 13.59 3.61
N HIS A 68 -3.25 14.50 4.46
CA HIS A 68 -3.30 15.94 4.16
C HIS A 68 -2.48 16.30 2.93
N ASN A 69 -1.34 15.64 2.71
CA ASN A 69 -0.55 15.84 1.49
C ASN A 69 -1.37 15.45 0.24
N ILE A 70 -1.99 14.25 0.27
CA ILE A 70 -2.81 13.77 -0.85
C ILE A 70 -4.00 14.72 -1.12
N LEU A 71 -4.67 15.21 -0.07
CA LEU A 71 -5.77 16.17 -0.21
C LEU A 71 -5.30 17.52 -0.76
N SER A 72 -4.13 18.01 -0.31
CA SER A 72 -3.53 19.26 -0.78
C SER A 72 -3.11 19.18 -2.24
N ASP A 73 -2.72 17.99 -2.70
CA ASP A 73 -2.43 17.70 -4.12
C ASP A 73 -3.71 17.65 -4.99
N GLY A 74 -4.90 17.80 -4.40
CA GLY A 74 -6.18 17.89 -5.09
C GLY A 74 -6.81 16.52 -5.41
N GLU A 75 -6.33 15.43 -4.82
CA GLU A 75 -6.92 14.12 -5.02
C GLU A 75 -8.32 14.02 -4.40
N ALA A 76 -9.27 13.45 -5.14
CA ALA A 76 -10.66 13.39 -4.71
C ALA A 76 -10.83 12.48 -3.47
N PRO A 77 -11.51 12.92 -2.40
CA PRO A 77 -11.68 12.14 -1.16
C PRO A 77 -12.24 10.72 -1.38
N ILE A 78 -13.21 10.58 -2.30
CA ILE A 78 -13.80 9.29 -2.64
C ILE A 78 -12.78 8.31 -3.26
N LYS A 79 -11.82 8.83 -4.04
CA LYS A 79 -10.73 8.04 -4.61
C LYS A 79 -9.75 7.60 -3.50
N ILE A 80 -9.45 8.48 -2.55
CA ILE A 80 -8.61 8.14 -1.38
C ILE A 80 -9.26 6.99 -0.60
N ASN A 81 -10.55 7.10 -0.24
CA ASN A 81 -11.28 6.02 0.44
C ASN A 81 -11.23 4.72 -0.37
N ALA A 82 -11.52 4.76 -1.67
CA ALA A 82 -11.50 3.55 -2.52
C ALA A 82 -10.13 2.84 -2.53
N LEU A 83 -9.03 3.60 -2.42
CA LEU A 83 -7.66 3.08 -2.36
C LEU A 83 -7.33 2.51 -0.98
N ILE A 84 -7.80 3.14 0.09
CA ILE A 84 -7.74 2.58 1.45
C ILE A 84 -8.53 1.26 1.50
N THR A 85 -9.78 1.24 1.04
CA THR A 85 -10.61 0.02 0.99
C THR A 85 -9.91 -1.09 0.19
N ARG A 86 -9.28 -0.74 -0.95
CA ARG A 86 -8.51 -1.69 -1.74
C ARG A 86 -7.38 -2.30 -0.92
N GLN A 87 -6.62 -1.49 -0.18
CA GLN A 87 -5.55 -2.00 0.69
C GLN A 87 -6.09 -2.96 1.75
N ILE A 88 -7.17 -2.58 2.44
CA ILE A 88 -7.79 -3.45 3.45
C ILE A 88 -8.25 -4.78 2.84
N ARG A 89 -8.83 -4.78 1.62
CA ARG A 89 -9.18 -6.02 0.92
C ARG A 89 -7.96 -6.90 0.61
N LEU A 90 -6.81 -6.31 0.26
CA LEU A 90 -5.58 -7.07 0.05
C LEU A 90 -5.04 -7.66 1.36
N MET A 91 -5.17 -6.93 2.47
CA MET A 91 -4.84 -7.41 3.82
C MET A 91 -5.73 -8.59 4.23
N VAL A 92 -7.04 -8.52 4.01
CA VAL A 92 -7.98 -9.63 4.24
C VAL A 92 -7.60 -10.86 3.41
N GLN A 93 -7.32 -10.68 2.12
CA GLN A 93 -6.84 -11.78 1.27
C GLN A 93 -5.56 -12.40 1.82
N ALA A 94 -4.61 -11.59 2.30
CA ALA A 94 -3.37 -12.08 2.89
C ALA A 94 -3.63 -12.90 4.17
N LYS A 95 -4.49 -12.41 5.07
CA LYS A 95 -4.87 -13.13 6.30
C LYS A 95 -5.56 -14.46 5.97
N LEU A 96 -6.50 -14.47 5.04
CA LEU A 96 -7.20 -15.69 4.61
C LEU A 96 -6.26 -16.69 3.95
N VAL A 97 -5.34 -16.22 3.11
CA VAL A 97 -4.32 -17.06 2.50
C VAL A 97 -3.44 -17.74 3.56
N LEU A 98 -3.01 -17.00 4.59
CA LEU A 98 -2.22 -17.55 5.70
C LEU A 98 -3.03 -18.54 6.55
N LYS A 99 -4.33 -18.30 6.72
CA LYS A 99 -5.25 -19.20 7.44
C LYS A 99 -5.54 -20.50 6.68
N ASN A 100 -5.78 -20.41 5.36
CA ASN A 100 -6.21 -21.54 4.51
C ASN A 100 -5.04 -22.37 3.93
N ASN A 101 -3.79 -21.90 4.00
CA ASN A 101 -2.61 -22.69 3.63
C ASN A 101 -1.76 -22.91 4.88
N ALA A 102 -1.87 -24.02 5.62
CA ALA A 102 -1.43 -25.38 5.24
C ALA A 102 0.08 -25.50 4.87
N ILE A 103 0.90 -24.49 5.17
CA ILE A 103 2.36 -24.55 5.00
C ILE A 103 3.02 -24.20 6.33
N ASN A 104 3.95 -25.03 6.79
CA ASN A 104 4.86 -24.74 7.90
C ASN A 104 5.75 -23.55 7.51
N PHE A 105 5.25 -22.36 7.77
CA PHE A 105 5.82 -21.15 7.24
C PHE A 105 5.78 -20.00 8.26
N ASP A 106 6.95 -19.58 8.73
CA ASP A 106 7.07 -18.41 9.61
C ASP A 106 7.20 -17.14 8.76
N ALA A 107 6.08 -16.45 8.54
CA ALA A 107 6.02 -15.18 7.82
C ALA A 107 6.94 -14.10 8.42
N ARG A 108 7.40 -14.24 9.67
CA ARG A 108 8.33 -13.31 10.31
C ARG A 108 9.76 -13.41 9.81
N ARG A 109 10.18 -14.58 9.32
CA ARG A 109 11.60 -14.89 9.06
C ARG A 109 11.94 -15.17 7.61
N ILE A 110 10.97 -15.04 6.71
CA ILE A 110 11.16 -15.42 5.31
C ILE A 110 11.97 -14.40 4.51
N THR A 111 12.87 -14.90 3.67
CA THR A 111 13.53 -14.08 2.67
C THR A 111 12.59 -13.80 1.50
N TYR A 112 12.75 -12.68 0.81
CA TYR A 112 11.95 -12.40 -0.39
C TYR A 112 12.03 -13.51 -1.45
N GLN A 113 13.22 -14.11 -1.64
CA GLN A 113 13.43 -15.18 -2.61
C GLN A 113 12.65 -16.45 -2.27
N ASP A 114 12.72 -16.86 -0.99
CA ASP A 114 11.92 -17.99 -0.50
C ASP A 114 10.43 -17.70 -0.63
N PHE A 115 10.01 -16.45 -0.38
CA PHE A 115 8.61 -16.07 -0.46
C PHE A 115 8.08 -16.24 -1.88
N VAL A 116 8.84 -15.77 -2.88
CA VAL A 116 8.44 -15.90 -4.28
C VAL A 116 8.37 -17.36 -4.70
N SER A 117 9.43 -18.13 -4.45
CA SER A 117 9.58 -19.50 -4.98
C SER A 117 8.74 -20.54 -4.24
N ARG A 118 8.64 -20.44 -2.91
CA ARG A 118 8.00 -21.47 -2.07
C ARG A 118 6.56 -21.15 -1.72
N PHE A 119 6.14 -19.89 -1.85
CA PHE A 119 4.82 -19.45 -1.44
C PHE A 119 4.05 -18.78 -2.59
N PHE A 120 4.53 -17.66 -3.12
CA PHE A 120 3.77 -16.84 -4.07
C PHE A 120 3.47 -17.56 -5.39
N GLN A 121 4.48 -18.20 -6.00
CA GLN A 121 4.31 -18.94 -7.26
C GLN A 121 3.45 -20.21 -7.12
N PRO A 122 3.64 -21.09 -6.12
CA PRO A 122 2.76 -22.25 -5.94
C PRO A 122 1.31 -21.85 -5.64
N LEU A 123 1.14 -20.84 -4.77
CA LEU A 123 -0.16 -20.37 -4.34
C LEU A 123 -0.94 -19.72 -5.47
N SER A 124 -0.30 -18.85 -6.26
CA SER A 124 -0.93 -18.22 -7.43
C SER A 124 -1.41 -19.25 -8.45
N LYS A 125 -0.72 -20.39 -8.61
CA LYS A 125 -1.18 -21.50 -9.46
C LYS A 125 -2.37 -22.23 -8.84
N LYS A 126 -2.31 -22.55 -7.53
CA LYS A 126 -3.35 -23.32 -6.83
C LYS A 126 -4.66 -22.54 -6.68
N MET A 127 -4.58 -21.26 -6.34
CA MET A 127 -5.72 -20.38 -6.05
C MET A 127 -6.09 -19.45 -7.22
N ALA A 128 -5.64 -19.76 -8.43
CA ALA A 128 -5.93 -18.95 -9.63
C ALA A 128 -7.44 -18.77 -9.89
N GLY A 129 -8.27 -19.72 -9.43
CA GLY A 129 -9.73 -19.71 -9.57
C GLY A 129 -10.51 -19.08 -8.42
N ASP A 130 -9.91 -18.96 -7.23
CA ASP A 130 -10.63 -18.60 -5.99
C ASP A 130 -10.55 -17.10 -5.66
N LEU A 131 -9.66 -16.36 -6.33
CA LEU A 131 -9.47 -14.92 -6.14
C LEU A 131 -10.01 -14.11 -7.33
N PRO A 132 -10.32 -12.81 -7.12
CA PRO A 132 -10.82 -11.95 -8.19
C PRO A 132 -9.95 -11.99 -9.45
N LYS A 133 -10.56 -12.02 -10.64
CA LYS A 133 -9.79 -12.08 -11.91
C LYS A 133 -9.00 -10.80 -12.17
N THR A 134 -9.51 -9.65 -11.72
CA THR A 134 -8.93 -8.34 -11.95
C THR A 134 -7.62 -8.17 -11.18
N THR A 135 -6.55 -7.78 -11.90
CA THR A 135 -5.21 -7.58 -11.32
C THR A 135 -5.24 -6.62 -10.15
N THR A 136 -5.93 -5.49 -10.23
CA THR A 136 -5.89 -4.44 -9.20
C THR A 136 -6.40 -4.88 -7.82
N VAL A 137 -7.29 -5.86 -7.74
CA VAL A 137 -7.90 -6.31 -6.47
C VAL A 137 -7.48 -7.71 -6.05
N ASN A 138 -6.54 -8.34 -6.75
CA ASN A 138 -6.07 -9.69 -6.46
C ASN A 138 -4.65 -9.63 -5.88
N LEU A 139 -4.47 -10.07 -4.64
CA LEU A 139 -3.17 -10.10 -3.97
C LEU A 139 -2.10 -10.88 -4.75
N LEU A 140 -2.48 -12.03 -5.33
CA LEU A 140 -1.58 -12.93 -6.04
C LEU A 140 -1.27 -12.49 -7.48
N LYS A 141 -1.92 -11.41 -7.94
CA LYS A 141 -1.60 -10.75 -9.22
C LYS A 141 -0.87 -9.42 -9.02
N GLN A 142 -0.67 -8.96 -7.79
CA GLN A 142 0.19 -7.81 -7.51
C GLN A 142 1.66 -8.15 -7.76
N ASN A 143 2.51 -7.12 -7.80
CA ASN A 143 3.95 -7.32 -7.66
C ASN A 143 4.25 -8.18 -6.41
N PRO A 144 5.04 -9.27 -6.52
CA PRO A 144 5.32 -10.16 -5.40
C PRO A 144 5.92 -9.44 -4.18
N TYR A 145 6.64 -8.33 -4.39
CA TYR A 145 7.20 -7.54 -3.29
C TYR A 145 6.11 -6.86 -2.46
N VAL A 146 5.05 -6.35 -3.09
CA VAL A 146 3.90 -5.76 -2.38
C VAL A 146 3.19 -6.82 -1.55
N ALA A 147 2.92 -8.00 -2.13
CA ALA A 147 2.32 -9.11 -1.41
C ALA A 147 3.19 -9.59 -0.23
N TYR A 148 4.50 -9.65 -0.43
CA TYR A 148 5.48 -9.96 0.62
C TYR A 148 5.38 -8.98 1.79
N LYS A 149 5.38 -7.67 1.52
CA LYS A 149 5.27 -6.62 2.54
C LYS A 149 3.96 -6.69 3.32
N ILE A 150 2.84 -6.92 2.63
CA ILE A 150 1.53 -7.10 3.28
C ILE A 150 1.57 -8.32 4.20
N ILE A 151 2.08 -9.46 3.73
CA ILE A 151 2.14 -10.70 4.51
C ILE A 151 3.06 -10.58 5.74
N GLN A 152 4.16 -9.85 5.66
CA GLN A 152 5.02 -9.60 6.82
C GLN A 152 4.32 -8.81 7.93
N LYS A 153 3.38 -7.93 7.56
CA LYS A 153 2.67 -7.07 8.50
C LYS A 153 1.36 -7.69 9.00
N ILE A 154 0.68 -8.46 8.16
CA ILE A 154 -0.66 -8.99 8.44
C ILE A 154 -0.71 -9.93 9.65
N ILE A 155 0.43 -10.52 10.02
CA ILE A 155 0.58 -11.32 11.25
C ILE A 155 0.25 -10.55 12.53
N ARG A 156 0.22 -9.21 12.50
CA ARG A 156 -0.08 -8.33 13.64
C ARG A 156 -1.55 -7.87 13.69
N PHE A 157 -2.37 -8.38 12.77
CA PHE A 157 -3.77 -8.01 12.62
C PHE A 157 -4.63 -9.25 12.76
N GLU A 158 -5.74 -9.13 13.49
CA GLU A 158 -6.71 -10.22 13.61
C GLU A 158 -7.78 -10.17 12.52
N GLU A 159 -8.44 -11.31 12.28
CA GLU A 159 -9.44 -11.40 11.22
C GLU A 159 -10.65 -10.52 11.52
N GLU A 160 -11.13 -10.52 12.77
CA GLU A 160 -12.23 -9.66 13.22
C GLU A 160 -11.88 -8.17 13.05
N GLU A 161 -10.64 -7.80 13.32
CA GLU A 161 -10.15 -6.43 13.14
C GLU A 161 -10.20 -5.99 11.66
N LEU A 162 -9.75 -6.84 10.74
CA LEU A 162 -9.77 -6.53 9.30
C LEU A 162 -11.18 -6.45 8.74
N ILE A 163 -12.12 -7.23 9.29
CA ILE A 163 -13.54 -7.13 8.95
C ILE A 163 -14.09 -5.78 9.44
N GLY A 164 -13.79 -5.39 10.68
CA GLY A 164 -14.18 -4.08 11.20
C GLY A 164 -13.60 -2.92 10.37
N PHE A 165 -12.39 -3.06 9.83
CA PHE A 165 -11.82 -2.09 8.91
C PHE A 165 -12.60 -1.97 7.59
N LEU A 166 -13.11 -3.08 7.05
CA LEU A 166 -13.98 -3.04 5.87
C LEU A 166 -15.29 -2.29 6.18
N GLU A 167 -15.90 -2.54 7.34
CA GLU A 167 -17.10 -1.83 7.79
C GLU A 167 -16.83 -0.32 7.90
N LYS A 168 -15.71 0.08 8.49
CA LYS A 168 -15.30 1.49 8.59
C LYS A 168 -15.13 2.16 7.24
N THR A 169 -14.53 1.46 6.27
CA THR A 169 -14.40 2.02 4.91
C THR A 169 -15.73 2.11 4.17
N LEU A 170 -16.71 1.26 4.50
CA LEU A 170 -18.07 1.34 3.97
C LEU A 170 -18.84 2.51 4.60
N GLU A 171 -18.73 2.71 5.92
CA GLU A 171 -19.29 3.87 6.62
C GLU A 171 -18.77 5.17 5.99
N ALA A 172 -17.46 5.27 5.78
CA ALA A 172 -16.83 6.42 5.13
C ALA A 172 -17.34 6.62 3.69
N ASP A 173 -17.49 5.55 2.90
CA ASP A 173 -18.02 5.62 1.53
C ASP A 173 -19.45 6.20 1.49
N ILE A 174 -20.30 5.78 2.42
CA ILE A 174 -21.67 6.30 2.55
C ILE A 174 -21.64 7.78 2.91
N GLN A 175 -20.86 8.17 3.92
CA GLN A 175 -20.78 9.56 4.38
C GLN A 175 -20.22 10.51 3.31
N LEU A 176 -19.23 10.07 2.54
CA LEU A 176 -18.66 10.83 1.43
C LEU A 176 -19.67 11.06 0.29
N LYS A 177 -20.70 10.21 0.17
CA LYS A 177 -21.76 10.34 -0.86
C LYS A 177 -22.98 11.13 -0.36
N SER A 178 -23.19 11.22 0.96
CA SER A 178 -24.33 11.92 1.55
C SER A 178 -24.10 13.41 1.82
N ASN A 179 -22.87 13.94 1.60
CA ASN A 179 -22.48 15.34 1.79
C ASN A 179 -22.84 15.97 3.15
N SER A 180 -23.03 15.16 4.18
CA SER A 180 -23.49 15.60 5.51
C SER A 180 -22.36 16.06 6.44
N VAL A 181 -21.11 15.71 6.12
CA VAL A 181 -19.90 16.00 6.91
C VAL A 181 -18.77 16.35 5.93
N PRO A 182 -17.86 17.29 6.27
CA PRO A 182 -16.70 17.59 5.43
C PRO A 182 -15.87 16.33 5.14
N ALA A 183 -15.49 16.14 3.87
CA ALA A 183 -14.81 14.93 3.41
C ALA A 183 -13.46 14.70 4.08
N GLU A 184 -12.73 15.77 4.40
CA GLU A 184 -11.46 15.70 5.13
C GLU A 184 -11.64 15.05 6.51
N TYR A 185 -12.62 15.53 7.29
CA TYR A 185 -12.90 14.97 8.62
C TYR A 185 -13.28 13.48 8.57
N ILE A 186 -14.09 13.08 7.58
CA ILE A 186 -14.45 11.66 7.38
C ILE A 186 -13.18 10.82 7.18
N LEU A 187 -12.25 11.29 6.36
CA LEU A 187 -11.01 10.56 6.06
C LEU A 187 -10.02 10.59 7.23
N GLU A 188 -9.92 11.69 7.98
CA GLU A 188 -9.11 11.77 9.19
C GLU A 188 -9.58 10.74 10.22
N GLN A 189 -10.90 10.69 10.48
CA GLN A 189 -11.49 9.71 11.39
C GLN A 189 -11.23 8.28 10.91
N LEU A 190 -11.41 8.03 9.61
CA LEU A 190 -11.11 6.72 9.03
C LEU A 190 -9.64 6.32 9.25
N VAL A 191 -8.69 7.21 8.93
CA VAL A 191 -7.26 6.93 9.11
C VAL A 191 -6.92 6.68 10.57
N TYR A 192 -7.51 7.48 11.47
CA TYR A 192 -7.35 7.32 12.91
C TYR A 192 -7.85 5.95 13.39
N ASP A 193 -9.06 5.56 12.98
CA ASP A 193 -9.68 4.28 13.36
C ASP A 193 -8.86 3.09 12.82
N LEU A 194 -8.42 3.14 11.56
CA LEU A 194 -7.66 2.07 10.93
C LEU A 194 -6.23 1.90 11.49
N CYS A 195 -5.67 2.95 12.08
CA CYS A 195 -4.34 2.88 12.69
C CYS A 195 -4.37 2.39 14.14
N ARG A 196 -5.54 2.34 14.79
CA ARG A 196 -5.66 1.88 16.18
C ARG A 196 -6.15 0.42 16.22
N PRO A 197 -5.65 -0.38 17.17
CA PRO A 197 -6.26 -1.68 17.43
C PRO A 197 -7.71 -1.47 17.93
N PRO A 198 -8.62 -2.41 17.65
CA PRO A 198 -9.97 -2.37 18.20
C PRO A 198 -9.91 -2.33 19.74
N PRO A 199 -10.86 -1.63 20.39
CA PRO A 199 -10.93 -1.51 21.83
C PRO A 199 -11.18 -2.84 22.54
#